data_AF-A0A2A2LJB1-F1
#
_entry.id   AF-A0A2A2LJB1-F1
#
_cell.length_a   1.000
_cell.length_b   1.000
_cell.length_c   1.000
_cell.angle_alpha   90.00
_cell.angle_beta   90.00
_cell.angle_gamma   90.00
#
_symmetry.space_group_name_H-M   'P 1'
#
loop_
_entity.id
_entity.type
_entity.pdbx_description
1 polymer ?
#
loop_
_entity_poly.entity_id
_entity_poly.type
_entity_poly.pdbx_seq_one_letter_code
_entity_poly.pdbx_strand_id
1 'polypeptide(L)'
;MESVIRFGGVQNNPLYNCSAHTPEEWAEMNGEKHPISGAFTMAYGTIIMKNKKRVSMYVFQIIYIMCLIVIASKELIHLSCYKIMFLLGVVDLCAICKCSLRAGSQRLR
;
A
#
# COMPACT_ATOMS: atom_id res chain seq x y z
N MET A 1 -2.69 15.44 -15.09
CA MET A 1 -1.49 16.22 -15.48
C MET A 1 -1.87 17.60 -16.01
N GLU A 2 -3.00 17.75 -16.71
CA GLU A 2 -3.46 19.07 -17.19
C GLU A 2 -3.66 20.09 -16.07
N SER A 3 -4.17 19.68 -14.91
CA SER A 3 -4.26 20.54 -13.72
C SER A 3 -2.89 21.06 -13.27
N VAL A 4 -1.85 20.22 -13.27
CA VAL A 4 -0.50 20.61 -12.87
C VAL A 4 0.11 21.61 -13.85
N ILE A 5 -0.14 21.45 -15.15
CA ILE A 5 0.31 22.39 -16.20
C ILE A 5 -0.45 23.71 -16.08
N ARG A 6 -1.76 23.66 -15.85
CA ARG A 6 -2.64 24.84 -15.72
C ARG A 6 -2.29 25.70 -14.50
N PHE A 7 -1.94 25.07 -13.38
CA PHE A 7 -1.58 25.77 -12.14
C PHE A 7 -0.07 25.98 -11.97
N GLY A 8 0.76 25.54 -12.93
CA GLY A 8 2.21 25.76 -12.93
C GLY A 8 2.96 24.99 -11.83
N GLY A 9 2.35 23.96 -11.26
CA GLY A 9 2.95 23.15 -10.19
C GLY A 9 1.92 22.47 -9.29
N VAL A 10 2.34 21.42 -8.59
CA VAL A 10 1.49 20.69 -7.63
C VAL A 10 1.19 21.54 -6.40
N GLN A 11 2.15 22.34 -5.92
CA GLN A 11 1.95 23.24 -4.78
C GLN A 11 0.90 24.33 -5.03
N ASN A 12 0.73 24.76 -6.29
CA ASN A 12 -0.22 25.81 -6.66
C ASN A 12 -1.63 25.29 -6.96
N ASN A 13 -1.81 23.97 -6.98
CA ASN A 13 -3.11 23.37 -7.23
C ASN A 13 -3.95 23.36 -5.94
N PRO A 14 -5.10 24.06 -5.90
CA PRO A 14 -5.88 24.21 -4.66
C PRO A 14 -6.39 22.88 -4.10
N LEU A 15 -6.58 21.85 -4.94
CA LEU A 15 -6.93 20.50 -4.47
C LEU A 15 -5.86 19.83 -3.61
N TYR A 16 -4.58 20.21 -3.72
CA TYR A 16 -3.48 19.60 -2.98
C TYR A 16 -2.89 20.52 -1.89
N ASN A 17 -3.60 21.60 -1.55
CA ASN A 17 -3.18 22.49 -0.48
C ASN A 17 -3.49 21.89 0.91
N CYS A 18 -2.58 21.07 1.42
CA CYS A 18 -2.70 20.43 2.73
C CYS A 18 -2.61 21.42 3.91
N SER A 19 -2.24 22.68 3.68
CA SER A 19 -2.18 23.72 4.70
C SER A 19 -3.47 24.56 4.81
N ALA A 20 -4.45 24.32 3.95
CA ALA A 20 -5.68 25.12 3.90
C ALA A 20 -6.63 24.88 5.09
N HIS A 21 -6.65 23.66 5.63
CA HIS A 21 -7.57 23.24 6.70
C HIS A 21 -6.87 22.32 7.68
N THR A 22 -7.43 22.19 8.90
CA THR A 22 -6.90 21.24 9.88
C THR A 22 -7.24 19.79 9.46
N PRO A 23 -6.50 18.79 9.97
CA PRO A 23 -6.75 17.39 9.63
C PRO A 23 -8.18 16.94 9.97
N GLU A 24 -8.76 17.47 11.04
CA GLU A 24 -10.14 17.17 11.45
C GLU A 24 -11.15 17.73 10.45
N GLU A 25 -10.97 18.98 10.02
CA GLU A 25 -11.82 19.62 9.01
C GLU A 25 -11.73 18.90 7.65
N TRP A 26 -10.54 18.45 7.24
CA TRP A 26 -10.38 17.63 6.04
C TRP A 26 -11.08 16.28 6.14
N ALA A 27 -11.01 15.64 7.31
CA ALA A 27 -11.69 14.37 7.55
C ALA A 27 -13.21 14.51 7.55
N GLU A 28 -13.74 15.66 7.94
CA GLU A 28 -15.18 15.95 7.89
C GLU A 28 -15.64 16.29 6.47
N MET A 29 -14.86 17.10 5.73
CA MET A 29 -15.20 17.50 4.37
C MET A 29 -15.07 16.36 3.34
N ASN A 30 -14.00 15.56 3.43
CA ASN A 30 -13.62 14.59 2.40
C ASN A 30 -13.31 13.18 2.93
N GLY A 31 -13.42 12.95 4.24
CA GLY A 31 -13.10 11.66 4.85
C GLY A 31 -14.25 10.67 4.72
N GLU A 32 -14.15 9.74 3.78
CA GLU A 32 -15.08 8.61 3.72
C GLU A 32 -14.63 7.51 4.70
N LYS A 33 -15.46 7.24 5.71
CA LYS A 33 -15.20 6.17 6.68
C LYS A 33 -15.57 4.83 6.05
N HIS A 34 -14.60 3.93 5.91
CA HIS A 34 -14.82 2.56 5.42
C HIS A 34 -14.72 1.52 6.56
N PRO A 35 -15.70 1.47 7.48
CA PRO A 35 -15.65 0.60 8.67
C PRO A 35 -15.60 -0.88 8.32
N ILE A 36 -16.26 -1.28 7.22
CA ILE A 36 -16.28 -2.66 6.74
C ILE A 36 -14.87 -3.11 6.36
N SER A 37 -14.15 -2.29 5.58
CA SER A 37 -12.77 -2.60 5.17
C SER A 37 -11.84 -2.76 6.38
N GLY A 38 -11.95 -1.87 7.37
CA GLY A 38 -11.17 -1.95 8.61
C GLY A 38 -11.48 -3.18 9.45
N ALA A 39 -12.76 -3.55 9.56
CA ALA A 39 -13.19 -4.76 10.26
C ALA A 39 -12.65 -6.03 9.57
N PHE A 40 -12.68 -6.09 8.24
CA PHE A 40 -12.08 -7.19 7.48
C PHE A 40 -10.57 -7.27 7.73
N THR A 41 -9.84 -6.15 7.67
CA THR A 41 -8.39 -6.15 7.92
C THR A 41 -8.04 -6.63 9.33
N MET A 42 -8.82 -6.23 10.34
CA MET A 42 -8.65 -6.71 11.72
C MET A 42 -9.00 -8.21 11.87
N ALA A 43 -10.08 -8.67 11.23
CA ALA A 43 -10.46 -10.08 11.24
C ALA A 43 -9.40 -10.96 10.55
N TYR A 44 -8.90 -10.55 9.38
CA TYR A 44 -7.79 -11.23 8.71
C TYR A 44 -6.55 -11.28 9.59
N GLY A 45 -6.13 -10.17 10.21
CA GLY A 45 -4.97 -10.14 11.11
C GLY A 45 -5.08 -11.10 12.31
N THR A 46 -6.27 -11.23 12.90
CA THR A 46 -6.51 -12.10 14.06
C THR A 46 -6.63 -13.59 13.69
N ILE A 47 -7.24 -13.91 12.55
CA ILE A 47 -7.36 -15.28 12.04
C ILE A 47 -5.98 -15.86 11.66
N ILE A 48 -5.12 -15.04 11.07
CA ILE A 48 -3.73 -15.39 10.70
C ILE A 48 -2.87 -15.73 11.93
N MET A 49 -3.14 -15.11 13.08
CA MET A 49 -2.43 -15.37 14.34
C MET A 49 -2.80 -16.71 14.97
N LYS A 50 -4.00 -17.25 14.72
CA LYS A 50 -4.50 -18.48 15.37
C LYS A 50 -4.29 -19.75 14.55
N ASN A 51 -4.43 -19.71 13.22
CA ASN A 51 -4.32 -20.90 12.38
C ASN A 51 -3.04 -20.89 11.54
N LYS A 52 -2.02 -21.59 12.02
CA LYS A 52 -0.81 -22.03 11.28
C LYS A 52 -0.15 -20.92 10.42
N LYS A 53 0.61 -20.07 11.11
CA LYS A 53 1.52 -18.97 10.72
C LYS A 53 2.33 -19.08 9.40
N ARG A 54 2.32 -20.24 8.71
CA ARG A 54 3.08 -20.48 7.47
C ARG A 54 2.24 -20.31 6.20
N VAL A 55 0.98 -20.76 6.16
CA VAL A 55 0.22 -20.77 4.89
C VAL A 55 -0.23 -19.36 4.49
N SER A 56 -0.75 -18.56 5.43
CA SER A 56 -1.21 -17.22 5.10
C SER A 56 -0.09 -16.30 4.60
N MET A 57 1.11 -16.38 5.19
CA MET A 57 2.25 -15.55 4.78
C MET A 57 2.68 -15.81 3.31
N TYR A 58 2.69 -17.08 2.87
CA TYR A 58 2.98 -17.41 1.48
C TYR A 58 1.86 -16.98 0.52
N VAL A 59 0.59 -17.05 0.95
CA VAL A 59 -0.54 -16.57 0.14
C VAL A 59 -0.42 -15.05 -0.09
N PHE A 60 -0.10 -14.27 0.94
CA PHE A 60 0.15 -12.83 0.79
C PHE A 60 1.33 -12.53 -0.13
N GLN A 61 2.43 -13.26 0.00
CA GLN A 61 3.59 -13.09 -0.88
C GLN A 61 3.23 -13.35 -2.35
N ILE A 62 2.44 -14.39 -2.63
CA ILE A 62 2.02 -14.74 -4.00
C ILE A 62 1.11 -13.65 -4.57
N ILE A 63 0.12 -13.18 -3.81
CA ILE A 63 -0.79 -12.11 -4.25
C ILE A 63 0.00 -10.84 -4.56
N TYR A 64 0.96 -10.48 -3.70
CA TYR A 64 1.79 -9.29 -3.88
C TYR A 64 2.68 -9.40 -5.13
N ILE A 65 3.25 -10.58 -5.40
CA ILE A 65 4.01 -10.85 -6.64
C ILE A 65 3.11 -10.76 -7.87
N MET A 66 1.89 -11.31 -7.83
CA MET A 66 0.93 -11.20 -8.94
C MET A 66 0.57 -9.73 -9.24
N CYS A 67 0.36 -8.92 -8.20
CA CYS A 67 0.15 -7.48 -8.36
C CYS A 67 1.34 -6.78 -9.02
N LEU A 68 2.58 -7.11 -8.63
CA LEU A 68 3.77 -6.53 -9.27
C LEU A 68 3.90 -6.91 -10.74
N ILE A 69 3.53 -8.13 -11.12
CA ILE A 69 3.53 -8.57 -12.52
C ILE A 69 2.53 -7.74 -13.34
N VAL A 70 1.33 -7.50 -12.81
CA VAL A 70 0.31 -6.67 -13.47
C VAL A 70 0.80 -5.24 -13.62
N ILE A 71 1.38 -4.66 -12.57
CA ILE A 71 1.94 -3.29 -12.56
C ILE A 71 3.12 -3.17 -13.53
N ALA A 72 3.90 -4.23 -13.72
CA ALA A 72 5.01 -4.29 -14.67
C ALA A 72 4.57 -4.41 -16.14
N SER A 73 3.26 -4.50 -16.43
CA SER A 73 2.75 -4.52 -17.80
C SER A 73 3.14 -3.23 -18.54
N LYS A 74 3.62 -3.39 -19.78
CA LYS A 74 4.25 -2.30 -20.57
C LYS A 74 3.36 -1.08 -20.77
N GLU A 75 2.04 -1.23 -20.74
CA GLU A 75 1.09 -0.13 -20.88
C GLU A 75 1.08 0.83 -19.68
N LEU A 76 1.29 0.32 -18.47
CA LEU A 76 1.20 1.12 -17.24
C LEU A 76 2.56 1.70 -16.82
N ILE A 77 3.66 1.04 -17.18
CA ILE A 77 5.03 1.47 -16.80
C ILE A 77 5.50 2.74 -17.51
N HIS A 78 4.81 3.18 -18.57
CA HIS A 78 5.10 4.45 -19.25
C HIS A 78 4.82 5.66 -18.35
N LEU A 79 3.91 5.53 -17.38
CA LEU A 79 3.61 6.57 -16.39
C LEU A 79 4.66 6.60 -15.28
N SER A 80 5.21 7.79 -14.99
CA SER A 80 6.24 7.96 -13.95
C SER A 80 5.80 7.48 -12.55
N CYS A 81 4.50 7.60 -12.23
CA CYS A 81 3.93 7.14 -10.97
C CYS A 81 4.05 5.61 -10.80
N TYR A 82 3.78 4.86 -11.87
CA TYR A 82 3.81 3.39 -11.86
C TYR A 82 5.21 2.84 -11.59
N LYS A 83 6.27 3.54 -12.03
CA LYS A 83 7.67 3.17 -11.74
C LYS A 83 7.99 3.26 -10.25
N ILE A 84 7.51 4.31 -9.58
CA ILE A 84 7.70 4.52 -8.14
C ILE A 84 6.90 3.47 -7.36
N MET A 85 5.65 3.21 -7.77
CA MET A 85 4.81 2.17 -7.16
C MET A 85 5.44 0.77 -7.30
N PHE A 86 6.04 0.46 -8.45
CA PHE A 86 6.76 -0.80 -8.67
C PHE A 86 7.99 -0.92 -7.75
N LEU A 87 8.82 0.13 -7.66
CA LEU A 87 10.00 0.13 -6.78
C LEU A 87 9.60 -0.04 -5.31
N LEU A 88 8.56 0.68 -4.87
CA LEU A 88 8.03 0.58 -3.51
C LEU A 88 7.57 -0.86 -3.20
N GLY A 89 6.85 -1.49 -4.13
CA GLY A 89 6.39 -2.87 -3.95
C GLY A 89 7.54 -3.90 -3.94
N VAL A 90 8.64 -3.66 -4.66
CA VAL A 90 9.85 -4.51 -4.56
C VAL A 90 10.49 -4.39 -3.17
N VAL A 91 10.58 -3.17 -2.63
CA VAL A 91 11.11 -2.94 -1.27
C VAL A 91 10.25 -3.64 -0.21
N ASP A 92 8.93 -3.58 -0.35
CA ASP A 92 7.98 -4.27 0.53
C ASP A 92 8.15 -5.79 0.49
N LEU A 93 8.31 -6.39 -0.70
CA LEU A 93 8.62 -7.82 -0.82
C LEU A 93 9.91 -8.20 -0.09
N CYS A 94 10.96 -7.37 -0.18
CA CYS A 94 12.20 -7.59 0.55
C CYS A 94 12.01 -7.50 2.07
N ALA A 95 11.19 -6.57 2.56
CA ALA A 95 10.87 -6.45 3.98
C ALA A 95 10.12 -7.68 4.50
N ILE A 96 9.10 -8.14 3.76
CA ILE A 96 8.32 -9.34 4.09
C ILE A 96 9.22 -10.59 4.09
N CYS A 97 10.12 -10.72 3.11
CA CYS A 97 11.09 -11.82 3.05
C CYS A 97 12.01 -11.84 4.28
N LYS A 98 12.57 -10.70 4.69
CA LYS A 98 13.42 -10.61 5.89
C LYS A 98 12.67 -10.93 7.17
N CYS A 99 11.44 -10.42 7.31
CA CYS A 99 10.56 -10.74 8.43
C CYS A 99 10.26 -12.25 8.52
N SER A 100 10.02 -12.88 7.37
CA SER A 100 9.77 -14.32 7.26
C SER A 100 10.98 -15.16 7.70
N LEU A 101 12.19 -14.77 7.30
CA LEU A 101 13.44 -15.44 7.69
C LEU A 101 13.70 -15.34 9.20
N ARG A 102 13.52 -14.15 9.80
CA ARG A 102 13.68 -13.96 11.26
C ARG A 102 12.67 -14.80 12.05
N ALA A 103 11.41 -14.82 11.62
CA ALA A 103 10.37 -15.63 12.25
C ALA A 103 10.65 -17.15 12.16
N GLY A 104 11.32 -17.61 11.10
CA GLY A 104 11.78 -18.99 10.96
C GLY A 104 12.95 -19.33 11.89
N SER A 105 13.93 -18.42 12.01
CA SER A 105 15.12 -18.61 12.85
C SER A 105 14.80 -18.59 14.36
N GLN A 106 13.85 -17.76 14.78
CA GLN A 106 13.42 -17.64 16.18
C GLN A 106 12.63 -18.86 16.71
N ARG A 107 12.33 -19.83 15.84
CA ARG A 107 11.60 -21.07 16.19
C ARG A 107 12.50 -22.31 16.30
N LEU A 108 13.79 -22.18 15.99
CA LEU A 108 14.82 -23.22 16.14
C LEU A 108 15.63 -23.11 17.44
N ARG A 109 15.24 -22.18 18.32
CA ARG A 109 15.80 -21.97 19.67
C ARG A 109 14.67 -22.06 20.68
#